data_AF-A0A7G2C818-F1
#
_entry.id   AF-A0A7G2C818-F1
#
_cell.length_a   1.000
_cell.length_b   1.000
_cell.length_c   1.000
_cell.angle_alpha   90.00
_cell.angle_beta   90.00
_cell.angle_gamma   90.00
#
_symmetry.space_group_name_H-M   'P 1'
#
loop_
_entity.id
_entity.type
_entity.pdbx_description
1 polymer ?
#
loop_
_entity_poly.entity_id
_entity_poly.type
_entity_poly.pdbx_seq_one_letter_code
_entity_poly.pdbx_strand_id
1 'polypeptide(L)'
;MGCGASNVEDKPDKIVFKNGKPKFSYTTISPCFKDKGNGLLFLMKHTKKQTWAYYNDTTEYEMHVKVTFGQHSAIRALGKTSITQQDDDGSYVASVVVYPLETVLFIEGKDDGYSANVDALNLSDEYRAMQAEKEAGKKKKK
;
A
#
# COMPACT_ATOMS: atom_id res chain seq x y z
N MET A 1 12.29 -35.20 8.03
CA MET A 1 11.99 -33.97 8.81
C MET A 1 10.64 -33.47 8.36
N GLY A 2 9.58 -33.84 9.09
CA GLY A 2 8.20 -33.45 8.78
C GLY A 2 7.90 -32.11 9.45
N CYS A 3 7.81 -31.04 8.66
CA CYS A 3 7.17 -29.82 9.11
C CYS A 3 5.67 -30.07 9.10
N GLY A 4 5.08 -30.10 10.30
CA GLY A 4 3.65 -30.23 10.49
C GLY A 4 2.90 -29.14 9.72
N ALA A 5 1.95 -29.55 8.91
CA ALA A 5 0.94 -28.68 8.35
C ALA A 5 0.10 -28.11 9.50
N SER A 6 0.45 -26.92 9.97
CA SER A 6 -0.46 -26.12 10.78
C SER A 6 -1.48 -25.53 9.82
N ASN A 7 -2.56 -26.28 9.59
CA ASN A 7 -3.80 -25.77 9.01
C ASN A 7 -4.49 -24.89 10.07
N VAL A 8 -3.94 -23.70 10.29
CA VAL A 8 -4.66 -22.62 10.95
C VAL A 8 -5.11 -21.72 9.81
N GLU A 9 -6.37 -21.90 9.41
CA GLU A 9 -7.10 -20.87 8.68
C GLU A 9 -7.16 -19.64 9.58
N ASP A 10 -6.11 -18.83 9.51
CA ASP A 10 -6.02 -17.50 10.08
C ASP A 10 -7.08 -16.66 9.38
N LYS A 11 -8.33 -16.73 9.86
CA LYS A 11 -9.30 -15.68 9.60
C LYS A 11 -8.66 -14.44 10.22
N PRO A 12 -8.19 -13.46 9.44
CA PRO A 12 -7.60 -12.28 10.05
C PRO A 12 -8.67 -11.69 10.97
N ASP A 13 -8.28 -11.48 12.24
CA ASP A 13 -9.07 -10.69 13.18
C ASP A 13 -9.70 -9.53 12.43
N LYS A 14 -11.03 -9.44 12.52
CA LYS A 14 -11.86 -8.53 11.73
C LYS A 14 -11.19 -7.15 11.65
N ILE A 15 -10.65 -6.79 10.48
CA ILE A 15 -9.88 -5.55 10.34
C ILE A 15 -10.77 -4.36 10.71
N VAL A 16 -10.32 -3.55 11.67
CA VAL A 16 -10.99 -2.32 12.12
C VAL A 16 -10.12 -1.11 11.79
N PHE A 17 -10.63 -0.23 10.94
CA PHE A 17 -10.04 1.07 10.68
C PHE A 17 -10.36 2.03 11.83
N LYS A 18 -9.36 2.81 12.27
CA LYS A 18 -9.46 3.75 13.39
C LYS A 18 -9.75 5.18 12.93
N ASN A 19 -9.11 5.63 11.86
CA ASN A 19 -9.10 7.07 11.51
C ASN A 19 -9.89 7.39 10.23
N GLY A 20 -10.15 6.39 9.38
CA GLY A 20 -10.94 6.60 8.17
C GLY A 20 -11.41 5.30 7.53
N LYS A 21 -11.66 5.36 6.23
CA LYS A 21 -12.06 4.19 5.43
C LYS A 21 -11.38 4.27 4.06
N PRO A 22 -10.94 3.14 3.50
CA PRO A 22 -10.38 3.11 2.16
C PRO A 22 -11.43 3.49 1.11
N LYS A 23 -10.98 4.19 0.06
CA LYS A 23 -11.79 4.55 -1.11
C LYS A 23 -11.54 3.60 -2.29
N PHE A 24 -11.50 2.30 -1.99
CA PHE A 24 -11.20 1.24 -2.96
C PHE A 24 -11.98 -0.02 -2.61
N SER A 25 -12.62 -0.65 -3.61
CA SER A 25 -13.27 -1.95 -3.45
C SER A 25 -12.20 -3.05 -3.46
N TYR A 26 -12.22 -3.96 -2.48
CA TYR A 26 -11.26 -5.05 -2.37
C TYR A 26 -11.96 -6.40 -2.12
N THR A 27 -11.32 -7.48 -2.55
CA THR A 27 -11.71 -8.86 -2.22
C THR A 27 -10.92 -9.38 -1.04
N THR A 28 -9.69 -8.90 -0.88
CA THR A 28 -8.78 -9.31 0.20
C THR A 28 -8.07 -8.09 0.74
N ILE A 29 -7.81 -8.11 2.05
CA ILE A 29 -7.11 -7.03 2.76
C ILE A 29 -6.17 -7.65 3.79
N SER A 30 -5.00 -7.04 3.97
CA SER A 30 -3.99 -7.50 4.92
C SER A 30 -3.29 -6.31 5.57
N PRO A 31 -3.10 -6.31 6.91
CA PRO A 31 -2.29 -5.29 7.58
C PRO A 31 -0.81 -5.49 7.23
N CYS A 32 -0.10 -4.39 6.95
CA CYS A 32 1.33 -4.43 6.66
C CYS A 32 2.17 -4.42 7.94
N PHE A 33 1.68 -3.80 9.03
CA PHE A 33 2.35 -3.80 10.35
C PHE A 33 1.58 -4.65 11.35
N LYS A 34 1.75 -5.98 11.31
CA LYS A 34 0.95 -6.94 12.09
C LYS A 34 1.01 -6.71 13.61
N ASP A 35 2.17 -6.30 14.13
CA ASP A 35 2.40 -6.13 15.57
C ASP A 35 2.26 -4.67 16.05
N LYS A 36 1.66 -3.77 15.25
CA LYS A 36 1.54 -2.34 15.56
C LYS A 36 0.13 -1.83 15.38
N GLY A 37 -0.45 -1.31 16.46
CA GLY A 37 -1.72 -0.59 16.42
C GLY A 37 -2.85 -1.43 15.83
N ASN A 38 -3.52 -0.92 14.80
CA ASN A 38 -4.54 -1.67 14.04
C ASN A 38 -4.01 -2.25 12.71
N GLY A 39 -2.69 -2.22 12.47
CA GLY A 39 -2.08 -2.57 11.20
C GLY A 39 -1.45 -1.39 10.45
N LEU A 40 -1.85 -0.15 10.80
CA LEU A 40 -1.37 1.16 10.29
C LEU A 40 -1.54 1.41 8.78
N LEU A 41 -1.03 0.50 7.96
CA LEU A 41 -1.12 0.48 6.51
C LEU A 41 -1.76 -0.84 6.10
N PHE A 42 -2.67 -0.79 5.13
CA PHE A 42 -3.38 -1.97 4.64
C PHE A 42 -3.12 -2.17 3.15
N LEU A 43 -2.62 -3.36 2.81
CA LEU A 43 -2.58 -3.83 1.42
C LEU A 43 -3.95 -4.40 1.07
N MET A 44 -4.58 -3.83 0.05
CA MET A 44 -5.86 -4.25 -0.48
C MET A 44 -5.67 -4.83 -1.88
N LYS A 45 -6.24 -6.00 -2.13
CA LYS A 45 -6.23 -6.65 -3.45
C LYS A 45 -7.65 -6.87 -3.95
N HIS A 46 -7.85 -6.68 -5.24
CA HIS A 46 -9.10 -7.03 -5.93
C HIS A 46 -8.85 -8.11 -6.98
N THR A 47 -9.07 -9.38 -6.63
CA THR A 47 -8.66 -10.54 -7.43
C THR A 47 -9.18 -10.52 -8.86
N LYS A 48 -10.46 -10.19 -9.10
CA LYS A 48 -11.02 -10.16 -10.46
C LYS A 48 -10.45 -9.06 -11.37
N LYS A 49 -10.00 -7.95 -10.78
CA LYS A 49 -9.42 -6.82 -11.51
C LYS A 49 -7.89 -6.86 -11.50
N GLN A 50 -7.32 -7.84 -10.76
CA GLN A 50 -5.90 -7.98 -10.51
C GLN A 50 -5.24 -6.66 -10.04
N THR A 51 -5.98 -5.86 -9.27
CA THR A 51 -5.54 -4.52 -8.85
C THR A 51 -5.17 -4.53 -7.38
N TRP A 52 -4.08 -3.83 -7.05
CA TRP A 52 -3.63 -3.63 -5.69
C TRP A 52 -3.73 -2.15 -5.34
N ALA A 53 -4.04 -1.89 -4.08
CA ALA A 53 -4.07 -0.56 -3.52
C ALA A 53 -3.58 -0.59 -2.07
N TYR A 54 -3.10 0.55 -1.60
CA TYR A 54 -2.74 0.76 -0.21
C TYR A 54 -3.66 1.80 0.42
N TYR A 55 -3.95 1.60 1.70
CA TYR A 55 -4.63 2.59 2.53
C TYR A 55 -3.84 2.83 3.81
N ASN A 56 -3.42 4.08 4.00
CA ASN A 56 -2.76 4.53 5.22
C ASN A 56 -3.83 5.02 6.20
N ASP A 57 -4.06 4.28 7.27
CA ASP A 57 -5.05 4.63 8.28
C ASP A 57 -4.46 5.49 9.41
N THR A 58 -3.26 6.04 9.25
CA THR A 58 -2.65 6.94 10.23
C THR A 58 -2.92 8.40 9.90
N THR A 59 -2.76 9.28 10.90
CA THR A 59 -2.82 10.74 10.74
C THR A 59 -1.44 11.41 10.83
N GLU A 60 -0.44 10.69 11.34
CA GLU A 60 0.86 11.24 11.76
C GLU A 60 2.04 10.72 10.93
N TYR A 61 1.82 9.71 10.08
CA TYR A 61 2.88 9.09 9.29
C TYR A 61 2.54 9.07 7.81
N GLU A 62 3.56 9.25 6.99
CA GLU A 62 3.53 8.88 5.57
C GLU A 62 4.16 7.49 5.41
N MET A 63 3.53 6.67 4.57
CA MET A 63 3.94 5.28 4.40
C MET A 63 4.71 5.15 3.09
N HIS A 64 5.98 4.75 3.18
CA HIS A 64 6.83 4.50 2.02
C HIS A 64 6.76 3.02 1.70
N VAL A 65 6.21 2.69 0.54
CA VAL A 65 6.02 1.31 0.10
C VAL A 65 7.00 1.02 -1.03
N LYS A 66 7.74 -0.08 -0.90
CA LYS A 66 8.57 -0.64 -1.96
C LYS A 66 8.29 -2.13 -2.09
N VAL A 67 7.90 -2.57 -3.28
CA VAL A 67 7.63 -3.98 -3.57
C VAL A 67 8.48 -4.42 -4.73
N THR A 68 9.24 -5.50 -4.53
CA THR A 68 9.99 -6.18 -5.58
C THR A 68 9.17 -7.35 -6.07
N PHE A 69 8.96 -7.43 -7.39
CA PHE A 69 8.23 -8.47 -8.09
C PHE A 69 9.19 -9.29 -8.96
N GLY A 70 8.94 -10.60 -9.09
CA GLY A 70 9.78 -11.49 -9.90
C GLY A 70 9.83 -11.09 -11.39
N GLN A 71 10.89 -11.49 -12.09
CA GLN A 71 11.14 -11.11 -13.50
C GLN A 71 10.04 -11.51 -14.49
N HIS A 72 9.22 -12.52 -14.17
CA HIS A 72 8.10 -12.97 -15.01
C HIS A 72 6.76 -12.31 -14.66
N SER A 73 6.77 -11.30 -13.79
CA SER A 73 5.58 -10.54 -13.43
C SER A 73 5.08 -9.72 -14.62
N ALA A 74 3.78 -9.76 -14.87
CA ALA A 74 3.10 -8.96 -15.88
C ALA A 74 2.28 -7.89 -15.18
N ILE A 75 2.95 -6.80 -14.77
CA ILE A 75 2.38 -5.74 -13.94
C ILE A 75 2.53 -4.37 -14.58
N ARG A 76 1.60 -3.46 -14.26
CA ARG A 76 1.62 -2.06 -14.68
C ARG A 76 1.43 -1.15 -13.48
N ALA A 77 2.17 -0.05 -13.44
CA ALA A 77 2.02 0.99 -12.43
C ALA A 77 0.66 1.69 -12.54
N LEU A 78 0.06 2.03 -11.41
CA LEU A 78 -1.14 2.84 -11.34
C LEU A 78 -0.91 4.13 -10.55
N GLY A 79 -1.68 5.17 -10.88
CA GLY A 79 -1.66 6.42 -10.12
C GLY A 79 -0.27 7.06 -10.04
N LYS A 80 0.24 7.18 -8.81
CA LYS A 80 1.55 7.81 -8.51
C LYS A 80 2.69 6.78 -8.38
N THR A 81 2.41 5.49 -8.62
CA THR A 81 3.42 4.44 -8.46
C THR A 81 4.47 4.52 -9.55
N SER A 82 5.72 4.41 -9.15
CA SER A 82 6.86 4.28 -10.06
C SER A 82 7.28 2.82 -10.12
N ILE A 83 7.51 2.28 -11.31
CA ILE A 83 8.06 0.93 -11.53
C ILE A 83 9.35 1.04 -12.32
N THR A 84 10.39 0.35 -11.85
CA THR A 84 11.68 0.24 -12.54
C THR A 84 12.09 -1.23 -12.60
N GLN A 85 12.47 -1.71 -13.78
CA GLN A 85 13.09 -3.03 -13.93
C GLN A 85 14.55 -2.96 -13.48
N GLN A 86 15.01 -3.96 -12.73
CA GLN A 86 16.40 -4.06 -12.29
C GLN A 86 17.23 -4.75 -13.38
N ASP A 87 18.40 -4.20 -13.69
CA ASP A 87 19.28 -4.73 -14.73
C ASP A 87 19.95 -6.05 -14.30
N ASP A 88 20.15 -6.26 -13.00
CA ASP A 88 20.90 -7.40 -12.45
C ASP A 88 20.15 -8.74 -12.55
N ASP A 89 18.86 -8.75 -12.21
CA ASP A 89 18.03 -9.96 -12.08
C ASP A 89 16.71 -9.90 -12.86
N GLY A 90 16.47 -8.81 -13.59
CA GLY A 90 15.24 -8.61 -14.37
C GLY A 90 13.98 -8.37 -13.52
N SER A 91 14.09 -8.29 -12.19
CA SER A 91 12.96 -8.04 -11.28
C SER A 91 12.38 -6.64 -11.46
N TYR A 92 11.15 -6.42 -10.98
CA TYR A 92 10.52 -5.10 -11.04
C TYR A 92 10.37 -4.53 -9.64
N VAL A 93 10.87 -3.31 -9.42
CA VAL A 93 10.70 -2.58 -8.17
C VAL A 93 9.62 -1.52 -8.35
N ALA A 94 8.50 -1.68 -7.66
CA ALA A 94 7.42 -0.71 -7.59
C ALA A 94 7.50 0.09 -6.29
N SER A 95 7.37 1.41 -6.35
CA SER A 95 7.42 2.28 -5.17
C SER A 95 6.35 3.36 -5.17
N VAL A 96 5.88 3.71 -3.97
CA VAL A 96 4.90 4.79 -3.77
C VAL A 96 4.93 5.32 -2.34
N VAL A 97 4.60 6.60 -2.16
CA VAL A 97 4.32 7.20 -0.85
C VAL A 97 2.81 7.30 -0.67
N VAL A 98 2.30 6.85 0.48
CA VAL A 98 0.88 6.89 0.84
C VAL A 98 0.69 7.79 2.04
N TYR A 99 0.10 8.97 1.83
CA TYR A 99 -0.09 9.96 2.88
C TYR A 99 -1.23 9.59 3.85
N PRO A 100 -1.32 10.24 5.01
CA PRO A 100 -2.40 10.05 5.96
C PRO A 100 -3.80 10.00 5.34
N LEU A 101 -4.57 8.97 5.71
CA LEU A 101 -5.96 8.73 5.27
C LEU A 101 -6.13 8.66 3.74
N GLU A 102 -5.04 8.48 3.00
CA GLU A 102 -5.06 8.36 1.55
C GLU A 102 -5.22 6.89 1.13
N THR A 103 -5.97 6.68 0.05
CA THR A 103 -5.99 5.42 -0.68
C THR A 103 -5.29 5.61 -2.00
N VAL A 104 -4.25 4.81 -2.26
CA VAL A 104 -3.44 4.91 -3.48
C VAL A 104 -3.50 3.58 -4.23
N LEU A 105 -3.89 3.64 -5.51
CA LEU A 105 -3.73 2.52 -6.43
C LEU A 105 -2.25 2.28 -6.65
N PHE A 106 -1.83 1.01 -6.63
CA PHE A 106 -0.42 0.65 -6.69
C PHE A 106 -0.06 0.05 -8.04
N ILE A 107 -0.52 -1.18 -8.29
CA ILE A 107 -0.25 -1.92 -9.51
C ILE A 107 -1.50 -2.66 -9.98
N GLU A 108 -1.51 -2.99 -11.27
CA GLU A 108 -2.46 -3.90 -11.88
C GLU A 108 -1.71 -5.00 -12.62
N GLY A 109 -2.18 -6.24 -12.51
CA GLY A 109 -1.67 -7.37 -13.26
C GLY A 109 -1.33 -8.58 -12.41
N LYS A 110 -0.61 -9.52 -13.01
CA LYS A 110 -0.24 -10.79 -12.39
C LYS A 110 1.19 -10.71 -11.88
N ASP A 111 1.37 -10.87 -10.57
CA ASP A 111 2.69 -11.06 -9.97
C ASP A 111 3.18 -12.50 -10.13
N ASP A 112 4.50 -12.65 -10.22
CA ASP A 112 5.23 -13.92 -10.15
C ASP A 112 6.06 -13.95 -8.85
N GLY A 113 5.36 -13.89 -7.72
CA GLY A 113 5.98 -13.72 -6.41
C GLY A 113 6.44 -12.29 -6.14
N TYR A 114 6.43 -11.91 -4.86
CA TYR A 114 6.80 -10.57 -4.45
C TYR A 114 7.39 -10.54 -3.03
N SER A 115 8.21 -9.54 -2.77
CA SER A 115 8.67 -9.14 -1.43
C SER A 115 8.34 -7.67 -1.20
N ALA A 116 7.77 -7.34 -0.06
CA ALA A 116 7.35 -5.98 0.27
C ALA A 116 8.14 -5.46 1.46
N ASN A 117 8.67 -4.24 1.32
CA ASN A 117 9.22 -3.45 2.39
C ASN A 117 8.36 -2.19 2.57
N VAL A 118 8.01 -1.88 3.82
CA VAL A 118 7.18 -0.74 4.17
C VAL A 118 7.76 -0.01 5.37
N ASP A 119 7.87 1.30 5.25
CA ASP A 119 8.39 2.17 6.29
C ASP A 119 7.35 3.23 6.66
N ALA A 120 7.19 3.49 7.96
CA ALA A 120 6.36 4.57 8.49
C ALA A 120 7.27 5.73 8.87
N LEU A 121 7.22 6.82 8.11
CA LEU A 121 8.04 8.01 8.33
C LEU A 121 7.18 9.17 8.83
N ASN A 122 7.80 10.11 9.58
CA ASN A 122 7.13 11.35 9.95
C ASN A 122 6.75 12.14 8.69
N LEU A 123 5.67 12.90 8.79
CA LEU A 123 5.20 13.75 7.69
C LEU A 123 6.28 14.73 7.22
N SER A 124 6.60 14.62 5.94
CA SER A 124 7.55 15.48 5.23
C SER A 124 7.06 16.93 5.12
N ASP A 125 7.99 17.86 4.86
CA ASP A 125 7.65 19.23 4.51
C ASP A 125 6.89 19.32 3.18
N GLU A 126 7.11 18.38 2.27
CA GLU A 126 6.33 18.24 1.03
C GLU A 126 4.86 18.03 1.34
N TYR A 127 4.53 17.09 2.25
CA TYR A 127 3.15 16.88 2.69
C TYR A 127 2.53 18.13 3.30
N ARG A 128 3.29 18.82 4.17
CA ARG A 128 2.81 20.05 4.83
C ARG A 128 2.52 21.17 3.83
N ALA A 129 3.40 21.36 2.84
CA ALA A 129 3.20 22.33 1.77
C ALA A 129 1.94 22.01 0.95
N MET A 130 1.79 20.75 0.51
CA MET A 130 0.59 20.31 -0.23
C MET A 130 -0.72 20.55 0.52
N GLN A 131 -0.73 20.35 1.85
CA GLN A 131 -1.91 20.59 2.67
C GLN A 131 -2.20 22.09 2.82
N ALA A 132 -1.18 22.92 3.00
CA ALA A 132 -1.34 24.37 3.05
C ALA A 132 -1.92 24.93 1.73
N GLU A 133 -1.45 24.44 0.59
CA GLU A 133 -1.97 24.83 -0.73
C GLU A 133 -3.42 24.41 -0.94
N LYS A 134 -3.79 23.18 -0.56
CA LYS A 134 -5.19 22.71 -0.62
C LYS A 134 -6.12 23.58 0.23
N GLU A 135 -5.70 23.94 1.43
CA GLU A 135 -6.50 24.81 2.32
C GLU A 135 -6.60 26.24 1.77
N ALA A 136 -5.52 26.79 1.22
CA ALA A 136 -5.53 28.09 0.55
C ALA A 136 -6.47 28.10 -0.67
N GLY A 137 -6.47 27.02 -1.47
CA GLY A 137 -7.34 26.85 -2.63
C GLY A 137 -8.83 26.77 -2.27
N LYS A 138 -9.18 26.12 -1.15
CA LYS A 138 -10.57 26.08 -0.64
C LYS A 138 -11.05 27.46 -0.20
N LYS A 139 -10.20 28.25 0.46
CA LYS A 139 -10.55 29.62 0.90
C LYS A 139 -10.81 30.57 -0.27
N LYS A 140 -10.15 30.36 -1.42
CA LYS A 140 -10.36 31.19 -2.63
C LYS A 140 -11.62 30.84 -3.42
N LYS A 141 -12.22 29.66 -3.19
CA LYS A 141 -13.44 29.20 -3.87
C LYS A 141 -14.73 29.44 -3.07
N LYS A 142 -14.62 30.06 -1.90
CA LYS A 142 -15.71 30.34 -0.98
C LYS A 142 -15.92 31.84 -0.89
#